data_AF-A0A7J9BUW6-F1
#
_entry.id   AF-A0A7J9BUW6-F1
#
_cell.length_a   1.000
_cell.length_b   1.000
_cell.length_c   1.000
_cell.angle_alpha   90.00
_cell.angle_beta   90.00
_cell.angle_gamma   90.00
#
_symmetry.space_group_name_H-M   'P 1'
#
loop_
_entity.id
_entity.type
_entity.pdbx_description
1 polymer ?
#
loop_
_entity_poly.entity_id
_entity_poly.type
_entity_poly.pdbx_seq_one_letter_code
_entity_poly.pdbx_strand_id
1 'polypeptide(L)'
;MFKMEYSESTPTITTATTSSNSPSSSSPPPPPPAVVISPCAACKILRRRCADKCVLAPYFPPTDPAKFTIAHRVFGASNIIKFLQ
;
A
#
# COMPACT_ATOMS: atom_id res chain seq x y z
N MET A 1 -29.12 12.13 -20.35
CA MET A 1 -28.38 10.90 -20.01
C MET A 1 -26.90 11.18 -20.18
N PHE A 2 -26.13 11.12 -19.09
CA PHE A 2 -24.72 11.49 -19.05
C PHE A 2 -23.84 10.38 -19.69
N LYS A 3 -23.16 10.69 -20.80
CA LYS A 3 -21.97 9.95 -21.27
C LYS A 3 -20.75 10.75 -20.80
N MET A 4 -20.00 10.23 -19.83
CA MET A 4 -18.62 10.63 -19.56
C MET A 4 -17.73 9.62 -20.26
N GLU A 5 -17.16 10.04 -21.38
CA GLU A 5 -16.07 9.35 -22.06
C GLU A 5 -14.73 9.93 -21.58
N TYR A 6 -13.87 9.03 -21.10
CA TYR A 6 -12.41 9.02 -21.17
C TYR A 6 -11.64 10.36 -21.23
N SER A 7 -10.93 10.70 -20.15
CA SER A 7 -9.87 11.71 -20.16
C SER A 7 -8.50 11.02 -20.09
N GLU A 8 -7.86 10.87 -21.26
CA GLU A 8 -6.44 10.61 -21.37
C GLU A 8 -5.67 11.87 -20.93
N SER A 9 -4.62 11.72 -20.13
CA SER A 9 -3.78 12.84 -19.68
C SER A 9 -2.33 12.40 -19.61
N THR A 10 -1.63 12.53 -20.73
CA THR A 10 -0.18 12.54 -20.81
C THR A 10 0.37 13.82 -20.17
N PRO A 11 1.52 13.76 -19.47
CA PRO A 11 2.35 14.95 -19.30
C PRO A 11 3.81 14.74 -19.74
N THR A 12 4.11 15.39 -20.86
CA THR A 12 5.26 16.29 -21.15
C THR A 12 6.66 15.97 -20.59
N ILE A 13 7.58 15.70 -21.52
CA ILE A 13 9.03 15.80 -21.36
C ILE A 13 9.42 17.29 -21.31
N THR A 14 10.15 17.73 -20.28
CA THR A 14 10.89 19.00 -20.32
C THR A 14 12.20 18.87 -19.54
N THR A 15 13.31 18.87 -20.27
CA THR A 15 14.68 19.03 -19.78
C THR A 15 14.99 20.51 -19.60
N ALA A 16 15.55 20.89 -18.44
CA ALA A 16 16.18 22.20 -18.22
C ALA A 16 17.43 22.03 -17.34
N THR A 17 18.48 22.76 -17.67
CA THR A 17 19.89 22.52 -17.31
C THR A 17 20.40 23.41 -16.15
N THR A 18 21.35 22.87 -15.38
CA THR A 18 22.53 23.48 -14.70
C THR A 18 22.46 24.28 -13.37
N SER A 19 23.24 23.76 -12.40
CA SER A 19 24.26 24.42 -11.53
C SER A 19 23.92 24.97 -10.13
N SER A 20 24.21 24.12 -9.12
CA SER A 20 25.00 24.30 -7.88
C SER A 20 24.93 25.59 -7.02
N ASN A 21 24.46 25.45 -5.77
CA ASN A 21 25.26 25.58 -4.53
C ASN A 21 24.41 25.37 -3.25
N SER A 22 24.93 24.60 -2.29
CA SER A 22 24.35 24.29 -0.97
C SER A 22 24.41 25.48 0.03
N PRO A 23 23.64 25.47 1.13
CA PRO A 23 24.18 24.90 2.37
C PRO A 23 23.19 24.06 3.18
N SER A 24 23.77 23.21 4.02
CA SER A 24 23.15 22.27 4.94
C SER A 24 22.24 22.97 5.97
N SER A 25 20.95 22.66 5.96
CA SER A 25 20.05 22.89 7.09
C SER A 25 19.64 21.54 7.66
N SER A 26 20.34 21.13 8.71
CA SER A 26 20.10 19.95 9.54
C SER A 26 18.77 20.08 10.26
N SER A 27 17.67 19.93 9.53
CA SER A 27 16.36 19.73 10.14
C SER A 27 16.31 18.27 10.57
N PRO A 28 16.04 17.94 11.85
CA PRO A 28 15.74 16.57 12.22
C PRO A 28 14.56 16.10 11.35
N PRO A 29 14.58 14.86 10.81
CA PRO A 29 13.42 14.36 10.09
C PRO A 29 12.19 14.47 11.00
N PRO A 30 11.02 14.89 10.50
CA PRO A 30 9.80 14.81 11.26
C PRO A 30 9.69 13.38 11.81
N PRO A 31 9.20 13.16 13.05
CA PRO A 31 8.90 11.82 13.51
C PRO A 31 8.08 11.17 12.39
N PRO A 32 8.39 9.92 11.98
CA PRO A 32 7.58 9.27 10.97
C PRO A 32 6.13 9.49 11.39
N PRO A 33 5.24 9.95 10.47
CA PRO A 33 3.83 10.05 10.83
C PRO A 33 3.52 8.72 11.51
N ALA A 34 2.85 8.75 12.66
CA ALA A 34 2.28 7.55 13.21
C ALA A 34 1.35 7.05 12.11
N VAL A 35 1.93 6.26 11.18
CA VAL A 35 1.26 5.67 10.05
C VAL A 35 0.18 4.94 10.79
N VAL A 36 -1.06 5.35 10.60
CA VAL A 36 -2.17 4.58 11.12
C VAL A 36 -1.98 3.27 10.39
N ILE A 37 -1.31 2.29 11.03
CA ILE A 37 -0.96 1.01 10.44
C ILE A 37 -2.30 0.30 10.33
N SER A 38 -3.03 0.63 9.26
CA SER A 38 -4.28 0.01 8.94
C SER A 38 -3.94 -1.45 8.73
N PRO A 39 -4.53 -2.38 9.51
CA PRO A 39 -4.23 -3.78 9.33
C PRO A 39 -4.56 -4.19 7.89
N CYS A 40 -3.73 -5.02 7.30
CA CYS A 40 -4.00 -5.58 5.98
C CYS A 40 -5.34 -6.35 6.01
N ALA A 41 -5.95 -6.55 4.83
CA ALA A 41 -7.25 -7.20 4.75
C ALA A 41 -7.28 -8.55 5.48
N ALA A 42 -6.21 -9.34 5.35
CA ALA A 42 -6.05 -10.60 6.04
C ALA A 42 -6.06 -10.46 7.56
N CYS A 43 -5.23 -9.57 8.11
CA CYS A 43 -5.13 -9.37 9.56
C CYS A 43 -6.43 -8.79 10.14
N LYS A 44 -7.13 -7.94 9.38
CA LYS A 44 -8.45 -7.40 9.75
C LYS A 44 -9.48 -8.51 9.89
N ILE A 45 -9.52 -9.45 8.94
CA ILE A 45 -10.49 -10.56 8.93
C ILE A 45 -10.13 -11.64 9.97
N LEU A 46 -8.84 -11.92 10.16
CA LEU A 46 -8.36 -12.84 11.20
C LEU A 46 -8.42 -12.24 12.61
N ARG A 47 -8.74 -10.94 12.74
CA ARG A 47 -8.70 -10.20 14.02
C ARG A 47 -7.36 -10.34 14.75
N ARG A 48 -6.26 -10.42 14.01
CA ARG A 48 -4.89 -10.51 14.55
C ARG A 48 -4.13 -9.19 14.36
N ARG A 49 -3.07 -9.00 15.13
CA ARG A 49 -2.18 -7.83 14.98
C ARG A 49 -1.47 -7.91 13.61
N CYS A 50 -1.54 -6.83 12.84
CA CYS A 50 -0.74 -6.68 11.62
C CYS A 50 0.61 -6.07 12.01
N ALA A 51 1.70 -6.82 11.82
CA ALA A 51 3.06 -6.32 12.03
C ALA A 51 3.56 -5.57 10.79
N ASP A 52 4.57 -4.72 10.94
CA ASP A 52 5.18 -3.95 9.83
C ASP A 52 5.76 -4.86 8.74
N LYS A 53 6.19 -6.07 9.12
CA LYS A 53 6.68 -7.13 8.22
C LYS A 53 5.67 -8.24 7.93
N CYS A 54 4.38 -7.89 7.83
CA CYS A 54 3.35 -8.91 7.58
C CYS A 54 3.49 -9.51 6.17
N VAL A 55 3.76 -10.81 6.08
CA VAL A 55 3.86 -11.54 4.79
C VAL A 55 2.58 -11.48 3.96
N LEU A 56 1.43 -11.23 4.59
CA LEU A 56 0.14 -11.12 3.92
C LEU A 56 -0.15 -9.71 3.38
N ALA A 57 0.55 -8.68 3.87
CA ALA A 57 0.31 -7.29 3.49
C ALA A 57 0.48 -6.99 1.99
N PRO A 58 1.52 -7.46 1.28
CA PRO A 58 1.66 -7.21 -0.15
C PRO A 58 0.61 -7.92 -1.01
N TYR A 59 0.03 -9.02 -0.53
CA TYR A 59 -0.97 -9.79 -1.27
C TYR A 59 -2.41 -9.37 -0.97
N PHE A 60 -2.67 -8.94 0.26
CA PHE A 60 -4.01 -8.60 0.76
C PHE A 60 -4.05 -7.16 1.29
N PRO A 61 -4.03 -6.15 0.40
CA PRO A 61 -4.08 -4.75 0.80
C PRO A 61 -5.42 -4.43 1.50
N PRO A 62 -5.45 -3.39 2.36
CA PRO A 62 -6.67 -3.00 3.08
C PRO A 62 -7.79 -2.46 2.18
N THR A 63 -7.48 -2.09 0.92
CA THR A 63 -8.45 -1.64 -0.09
C THR A 63 -9.41 -2.75 -0.54
N ASP A 64 -8.97 -4.01 -0.55
CA ASP A 64 -9.72 -5.14 -1.11
C ASP A 64 -9.97 -6.27 -0.09
N PRO A 65 -10.81 -6.06 0.93
CA PRO A 65 -11.10 -7.10 1.93
C PRO A 65 -11.77 -8.34 1.34
N ALA A 66 -12.54 -8.18 0.25
CA ALA A 66 -13.25 -9.28 -0.40
C ALA A 66 -12.31 -10.37 -0.93
N LYS A 67 -11.13 -10.01 -1.44
CA LYS A 67 -10.13 -10.96 -1.96
C LYS A 67 -9.71 -11.95 -0.88
N PHE A 68 -9.46 -11.45 0.34
CA PHE A 68 -9.11 -12.31 1.46
C PHE A 68 -10.30 -13.14 1.92
N THR A 69 -11.53 -12.59 1.98
CA THR A 69 -12.72 -13.36 2.36
C THR A 69 -12.95 -14.55 1.43
N ILE A 70 -12.80 -14.37 0.12
CA ILE A 70 -12.95 -15.44 -0.88
C ILE A 70 -11.84 -16.50 -0.70
N ALA A 71 -10.58 -16.07 -0.66
CA ALA A 71 -9.45 -16.98 -0.47
C ALA A 71 -9.57 -17.76 0.85
N HIS A 72 -9.92 -17.07 1.94
CA HIS A 72 -10.12 -17.67 3.26
C HIS A 72 -11.23 -18.72 3.26
N ARG A 73 -12.29 -18.50 2.48
CA ARG A 73 -13.40 -19.46 2.39
C ARG A 73 -13.02 -20.74 1.65
N VAL A 74 -12.16 -20.65 0.63
CA VAL A 74 -11.77 -21.81 -0.19
C VAL A 74 -10.60 -22.56 0.42
N PHE A 75 -9.54 -21.85 0.78
CA PHE A 75 -8.29 -22.46 1.25
C PHE A 75 -8.20 -22.52 2.77
N GLY A 76 -8.89 -21.63 3.49
CA GLY A 76 -8.71 -21.45 4.93
C GLY A 76 -7.50 -20.58 5.29
N ALA A 77 -7.56 -19.88 6.42
CA ALA A 77 -6.50 -18.99 6.90
C ALA A 77 -5.14 -19.68 6.98
N SER A 78 -5.10 -20.90 7.54
CA SER A 78 -3.85 -21.62 7.81
C SER A 78 -3.12 -22.05 6.53
N ASN A 79 -3.85 -22.45 5.49
CA ASN A 79 -3.25 -22.84 4.21
C ASN A 79 -2.72 -21.63 3.46
N ILE A 80 -3.44 -20.50 3.49
CA ILE A 80 -2.98 -19.23 2.91
C ILE A 80 -1.66 -18.79 3.55
N ILE A 81 -1.57 -18.86 4.89
CA ILE A 81 -0.34 -18.51 5.61
C ILE A 81 0.80 -19.46 5.24
N LYS A 82 0.54 -20.78 5.17
CA LYS A 82 1.54 -21.78 4.75
C LYS A 82 2.03 -21.60 3.31
N PHE A 83 1.21 -21.04 2.42
CA PHE A 83 1.62 -20.78 1.03
C PHE A 83 2.44 -19.50 0.87
N LEU A 84 2.26 -18.53 1.77
CA LEU A 84 2.86 -17.20 1.70
C LEU A 84 4.05 -17.02 2.65
N GLN A 85 4.40 -18.07 3.40
CA GLN A 85 5.53 -18.15 4.32
C GLN A 85 6.49 -19.24 3.85
#